data_AF-A0A2I0SK92-F1
#
_entry.id   AF-A0A2I0SK92-F1
#
_cell.length_a   1.000
_cell.length_b   1.000
_cell.length_c   1.000
_cell.angle_alpha   90.00
_cell.angle_beta   90.00
_cell.angle_gamma   90.00
#
_symmetry.space_group_name_H-M   'P 1'
#
loop_
_entity.id
_entity.type
_entity.pdbx_description
1 polymer ?
#
loop_
_entity_poly.entity_id
_entity_poly.type
_entity_poly.pdbx_seq_one_letter_code
_entity_poly.pdbx_strand_id
1 'polypeptide(L)'
;MLGLLGFYDELDNRPGRPNGSIHDAVRPVGEPDEAHLVAYLDAGHYLVDVMEAGRDVITGAAHRHSPGCSSLVTDGSWLWRQDFPHYVETHHVSLAEAFIEHVRSLNYQMPGITVAQFAPHYDETMPLVGWASAVPWRSTATTLVPEPRETTSKAQFDAAMLARDRNRPNGSWGRPRKPRKT
;
A
#
# COMPACT_ATOMS: atom_id res chain seq x y z
N MET A 1 19.24 -4.62 6.47
CA MET A 1 18.21 -4.36 5.46
C MET A 1 16.83 -4.65 6.02
N LEU A 2 15.80 -3.96 5.55
CA LEU A 2 14.40 -4.25 5.88
C LEU A 2 13.88 -5.43 5.04
N GLY A 3 12.93 -6.20 5.58
CA GLY A 3 12.15 -7.13 4.78
C GLY A 3 11.26 -6.40 3.77
N LEU A 4 10.96 -7.02 2.63
CA LEU A 4 10.18 -6.39 1.55
C LEU A 4 8.86 -7.14 1.31
N LEU A 5 7.76 -6.39 1.25
CA LEU A 5 6.41 -6.88 1.00
C LEU A 5 5.70 -6.03 -0.05
N GLY A 6 4.91 -6.68 -0.91
CA GLY A 6 4.08 -5.95 -1.87
C GLY A 6 4.86 -5.28 -3.01
N PHE A 7 6.10 -5.69 -3.26
CA PHE A 7 6.88 -5.26 -4.43
C PHE A 7 6.79 -6.33 -5.52
N TYR A 8 5.68 -6.35 -6.23
CA TYR A 8 5.41 -7.23 -7.37
C TYR A 8 5.72 -6.54 -8.70
N ASP A 9 5.96 -7.35 -9.73
CA ASP A 9 6.31 -6.87 -11.08
C ASP A 9 5.21 -5.98 -11.70
N GLU A 10 3.94 -6.21 -11.41
CA GLU A 10 2.82 -5.45 -11.99
C GLU A 10 2.65 -4.06 -11.35
N LEU A 11 3.23 -3.86 -10.15
CA LEU A 11 3.06 -2.65 -9.35
C LEU A 11 4.10 -1.57 -9.68
N ASP A 12 5.10 -1.91 -10.50
CA ASP A 12 6.14 -0.98 -10.91
C ASP A 12 6.66 -1.33 -12.31
N ASN A 13 7.02 -0.34 -13.12
CA ASN A 13 7.48 -0.54 -14.49
C ASN A 13 8.88 -1.16 -14.62
N ARG A 14 9.52 -1.57 -13.51
CA ARG A 14 10.83 -2.25 -13.55
C ARG A 14 10.65 -3.74 -13.31
N PRO A 15 11.14 -4.60 -14.23
CA PRO A 15 11.04 -6.05 -14.08
C PRO A 15 11.98 -6.59 -12.99
N GLY A 16 11.66 -7.78 -12.47
CA GLY A 16 12.55 -8.52 -11.56
C GLY A 16 12.42 -8.04 -10.12
N ARG A 17 11.20 -7.70 -9.71
CA ARG A 17 10.91 -7.31 -8.34
C ARG A 17 11.06 -8.49 -7.38
N PRO A 18 11.41 -8.24 -6.11
CA PRO A 18 11.75 -9.31 -5.17
C PRO A 18 10.60 -10.28 -4.89
N ASN A 19 9.34 -9.88 -5.10
CA ASN A 19 8.17 -10.72 -4.87
C ASN A 19 7.63 -11.40 -6.14
N GLY A 20 8.24 -11.19 -7.31
CA GLY A 20 7.77 -11.78 -8.58
C GLY A 20 6.42 -11.22 -9.06
N SER A 21 5.60 -12.05 -9.73
CA SER A 21 4.26 -11.67 -10.19
C SER A 21 3.24 -11.71 -9.04
N ILE A 22 2.39 -10.71 -8.95
CA ILE A 22 1.29 -10.68 -7.97
C ILE A 22 0.27 -11.78 -8.21
N HIS A 23 0.10 -12.21 -9.46
CA HIS A 23 -0.87 -13.24 -9.84
C HIS A 23 -0.53 -14.60 -9.24
N ASP A 24 0.76 -14.90 -9.09
CA ASP A 24 1.25 -16.14 -8.48
C ASP A 24 1.05 -16.15 -6.96
N ALA A 25 0.89 -14.98 -6.34
CA ALA A 25 0.69 -14.82 -4.91
C ALA A 25 -0.79 -14.81 -4.49
N VAL A 26 -1.73 -14.75 -5.44
CA VAL A 26 -3.18 -14.78 -5.17
C VAL A 26 -3.62 -16.14 -4.64
N ARG A 27 -4.42 -16.14 -3.58
CA ARG A 27 -4.95 -17.36 -2.96
C ARG A 27 -6.48 -17.39 -3.01
N PRO A 28 -7.10 -18.59 -2.95
CA PRO A 28 -8.55 -18.69 -2.84
C PRO A 28 -9.09 -18.24 -1.48
N VAL A 29 -8.26 -18.31 -0.43
CA VAL A 29 -8.63 -17.95 0.94
C VAL A 29 -7.45 -17.29 1.64
N GLY A 30 -7.75 -16.24 2.38
CA GLY A 30 -6.82 -15.51 3.23
C GLY A 30 -6.33 -16.26 4.47
N GLU A 31 -5.52 -15.59 5.27
CA GLU A 31 -5.15 -16.05 6.61
C GLU A 31 -6.35 -16.00 7.58
N PRO A 32 -6.40 -16.87 8.62
CA PRO A 32 -7.49 -16.85 9.59
C PRO A 32 -7.67 -15.50 10.30
N ASP A 33 -6.58 -14.78 10.49
CA ASP A 33 -6.43 -13.47 11.12
C ASP A 33 -6.22 -12.33 10.11
N GLU A 34 -6.54 -12.55 8.82
CA GLU A 34 -6.27 -11.60 7.73
C GLU A 34 -6.76 -10.17 8.00
N ALA A 35 -7.95 -10.01 8.60
CA ALA A 35 -8.47 -8.70 8.96
C ALA A 35 -7.55 -7.92 9.92
N HIS A 36 -6.90 -8.61 10.86
CA HIS A 36 -5.93 -8.00 11.77
C HIS A 36 -4.61 -7.68 11.06
N LEU A 37 -4.18 -8.53 10.13
CA LEU A 37 -2.98 -8.29 9.31
C LEU A 37 -3.18 -7.06 8.39
N VAL A 38 -4.35 -6.94 7.76
CA VAL A 38 -4.73 -5.77 6.94
C VAL A 38 -4.74 -4.49 7.80
N ALA A 39 -5.35 -4.54 8.98
CA ALA A 39 -5.37 -3.40 9.90
C ALA A 39 -3.96 -3.00 10.37
N TYR A 40 -3.07 -3.98 10.59
CA TYR A 40 -1.67 -3.72 10.91
C TYR A 40 -0.95 -3.00 9.77
N LEU A 41 -1.08 -3.50 8.53
CA LEU A 41 -0.45 -2.89 7.36
C LEU A 41 -0.95 -1.45 7.11
N ASP A 42 -2.24 -1.20 7.37
CA ASP A 42 -2.87 0.13 7.27
C ASP A 42 -2.35 1.12 8.34
N ALA A 43 -1.88 0.63 9.47
CA ALA A 43 -1.42 1.43 10.61
C ALA A 43 0.08 1.80 10.55
N GLY A 44 0.79 1.40 9.49
CA GLY A 44 2.24 1.55 9.42
C GLY A 44 2.74 2.99 9.35
N HIS A 45 4.04 3.16 9.62
CA HIS A 45 4.72 4.45 9.56
C HIS A 45 5.02 4.82 8.12
N TYR A 46 4.52 5.98 7.68
CA TYR A 46 4.77 6.49 6.35
C TYR A 46 6.19 7.08 6.26
N LEU A 47 6.97 6.60 5.31
CA LEU A 47 8.32 7.09 5.04
C LEU A 47 8.35 8.05 3.85
N VAL A 48 7.55 7.75 2.83
CA VAL A 48 7.46 8.52 1.59
C VAL A 48 6.00 8.61 1.20
N ASP A 49 5.50 9.84 1.08
CA ASP A 49 4.16 10.10 0.54
C ASP A 49 4.27 10.43 -0.96
N VAL A 50 3.56 9.67 -1.79
CA VAL A 50 3.43 9.91 -3.23
C VAL A 50 2.02 10.44 -3.52
N MET A 51 1.90 11.41 -4.44
CA MET A 51 0.62 12.06 -4.75
C MET A 51 -0.12 11.45 -5.96
N GLU A 52 0.39 10.34 -6.49
CA GLU A 52 -0.20 9.70 -7.67
C GLU A 52 -1.53 9.01 -7.35
N ALA A 53 -2.21 8.53 -8.39
CA ALA A 53 -3.39 7.69 -8.23
C ALA A 53 -3.21 6.39 -9.02
N GLY A 54 -3.30 5.27 -8.32
CA GLY A 54 -3.22 3.93 -8.89
C GLY A 54 -4.57 3.25 -9.02
N ARG A 55 -4.56 2.14 -9.75
CA ARG A 55 -5.66 1.20 -9.85
C ARG A 55 -5.16 -0.17 -9.41
N ASP A 56 -6.11 -1.00 -9.02
CA ASP A 56 -5.86 -2.41 -8.78
C ASP A 56 -5.27 -3.04 -10.04
N VAL A 57 -4.07 -3.60 -9.95
CA VAL A 57 -3.38 -4.17 -11.11
C VAL A 57 -3.94 -5.52 -11.56
N ILE A 58 -4.73 -6.19 -10.72
CA ILE A 58 -5.41 -7.45 -11.06
C ILE A 58 -6.75 -7.17 -11.77
N THR A 59 -7.51 -6.16 -11.32
CA THR A 59 -8.88 -5.92 -11.82
C THR A 59 -9.04 -4.64 -12.64
N GLY A 60 -8.10 -3.70 -12.55
CA GLY A 60 -8.21 -2.35 -13.12
C GLY A 60 -9.18 -1.42 -12.38
N ALA A 61 -9.77 -1.87 -11.27
CA ALA A 61 -10.71 -1.09 -10.48
C ALA A 61 -10.01 -0.03 -9.60
N ALA A 62 -10.76 1.01 -9.21
CA ALA A 62 -10.32 1.90 -8.15
C ALA A 62 -10.54 1.23 -6.79
N HIS A 63 -9.69 1.55 -5.82
CA HIS A 63 -9.75 1.01 -4.46
C HIS A 63 -9.43 2.09 -3.42
N ARG A 64 -9.60 1.75 -2.13
CA ARG A 64 -9.49 2.72 -1.02
C ARG A 64 -8.10 3.35 -0.87
N HIS A 65 -7.07 2.67 -1.37
CA HIS A 65 -5.69 3.16 -1.40
C HIS A 65 -5.25 3.66 -2.78
N SER A 66 -6.18 3.89 -3.71
CA SER A 66 -5.84 4.43 -5.03
C SER A 66 -5.02 5.73 -4.94
N PRO A 67 -5.38 6.73 -4.12
CA PRO A 67 -4.53 7.91 -3.91
C PRO A 67 -3.28 7.56 -3.09
N GLY A 68 -2.12 7.92 -3.62
CA GLY A 68 -0.82 7.65 -3.02
C GLY A 68 -0.46 6.17 -2.95
N CYS A 69 -0.98 5.35 -3.86
CA CYS A 69 -0.81 3.90 -3.83
C CYS A 69 0.63 3.40 -3.68
N SER A 70 1.62 4.12 -4.26
CA SER A 70 3.04 3.77 -4.18
C SER A 70 3.79 4.40 -3.00
N SER A 71 3.10 5.13 -2.11
CA SER A 71 3.68 5.60 -0.86
C SER A 71 4.29 4.43 -0.09
N LEU A 72 5.40 4.68 0.59
CA LEU A 72 6.14 3.65 1.30
C LEU A 72 5.85 3.70 2.79
N VAL A 73 5.56 2.54 3.35
CA VAL A 73 5.11 2.34 4.74
C VAL A 73 5.97 1.26 5.41
N THR A 74 6.23 1.38 6.71
CA THR A 74 7.07 0.46 7.47
C THR A 74 6.60 0.26 8.92
N ASP A 75 7.01 -0.85 9.54
CA ASP A 75 6.99 -1.08 10.99
C ASP A 75 8.40 -0.97 11.62
N GLY A 76 9.41 -0.63 10.81
CA GLY A 76 10.82 -0.58 11.22
C GLY A 76 11.61 -1.86 10.94
N SER A 77 10.95 -2.98 10.63
CA SER A 77 11.55 -4.26 10.23
C SER A 77 11.21 -4.63 8.79
N TRP A 78 10.02 -4.24 8.32
CA TRP A 78 9.47 -4.52 6.99
C TRP A 78 9.08 -3.22 6.29
N LEU A 79 9.17 -3.24 4.96
CA LEU A 79 8.78 -2.15 4.07
C LEU A 79 7.72 -2.66 3.09
N TRP A 80 6.68 -1.87 2.87
CA TRP A 80 5.62 -2.17 1.90
C TRP A 80 5.06 -0.91 1.23
N ARG A 81 4.31 -1.12 0.14
CA ARG A 81 3.52 -0.07 -0.54
C ARG A 81 2.21 0.16 0.19
N GLN A 82 1.75 1.41 0.23
CA GLN A 82 0.51 1.82 0.91
C GLN A 82 -0.73 1.07 0.41
N ASP A 83 -0.77 0.70 -0.87
CA ASP A 83 -1.87 -0.08 -1.45
C ASP A 83 -1.76 -1.59 -1.23
N PHE A 84 -0.68 -2.10 -0.65
CA PHE A 84 -0.53 -3.53 -0.42
C PHE A 84 -1.64 -4.17 0.44
N PRO A 85 -2.18 -3.54 1.51
CA PRO A 85 -3.31 -4.07 2.26
C PRO A 85 -4.55 -4.35 1.39
N HIS A 86 -4.78 -3.58 0.33
CA HIS A 86 -5.89 -3.83 -0.61
C HIS A 86 -5.77 -5.20 -1.29
N TYR A 87 -4.55 -5.59 -1.68
CA TYR A 87 -4.32 -6.87 -2.35
C TYR A 87 -4.43 -8.05 -1.40
N VAL A 88 -4.04 -7.87 -0.14
CA VAL A 88 -4.30 -8.88 0.91
C VAL A 88 -5.80 -9.01 1.16
N GLU A 89 -6.50 -7.90 1.39
CA GLU A 89 -7.92 -7.91 1.75
C GLU A 89 -8.85 -8.34 0.60
N THR A 90 -8.54 -7.98 -0.64
CA THR A 90 -9.43 -8.22 -1.79
C THR A 90 -9.07 -9.49 -2.55
N HIS A 91 -7.79 -9.82 -2.62
CA HIS A 91 -7.26 -10.91 -3.46
C HIS A 91 -6.55 -12.00 -2.66
N HIS A 92 -6.52 -11.91 -1.32
CA HIS A 92 -5.84 -12.86 -0.44
C HIS A 92 -4.38 -13.10 -0.85
N VAL A 93 -3.71 -12.05 -1.31
CA VAL A 93 -2.30 -12.14 -1.71
C VAL A 93 -1.47 -12.63 -0.53
N SER A 94 -0.70 -13.70 -0.75
CA SER A 94 0.08 -14.35 0.29
C SER A 94 1.07 -13.40 0.94
N LEU A 95 1.15 -13.45 2.27
CA LEU A 95 2.17 -12.78 3.06
C LEU A 95 3.31 -13.75 3.39
N ALA A 96 4.53 -13.25 3.50
CA ALA A 96 5.67 -14.05 3.94
C ALA A 96 5.42 -14.57 5.38
N GLU A 97 5.71 -15.84 5.64
CA GLU A 97 5.49 -16.46 6.95
C GLU A 97 6.23 -15.72 8.07
N ALA A 98 7.49 -15.33 7.83
CA ALA A 98 8.28 -14.54 8.75
C ALA A 98 7.64 -13.17 9.10
N PHE A 99 6.89 -12.57 8.16
CA PHE A 99 6.15 -11.34 8.45
C PHE A 99 4.94 -11.63 9.33
N ILE A 100 4.18 -12.69 9.02
CA ILE A 100 3.01 -13.07 9.82
C ILE A 100 3.43 -13.36 11.27
N GLU A 101 4.51 -14.13 11.47
CA GLU A 101 5.08 -14.40 12.78
C GLU A 101 5.51 -13.11 13.50
N HIS A 102 6.15 -12.19 12.78
CA HIS A 102 6.54 -10.89 13.31
C HIS A 102 5.32 -10.10 13.83
N VAL A 103 4.29 -9.92 13.01
CA VAL A 103 3.08 -9.18 13.37
C VAL A 103 2.34 -9.84 14.54
N ARG A 104 2.25 -11.17 14.55
CA ARG A 104 1.63 -11.93 15.66
C ARG A 104 2.42 -11.76 16.95
N SER A 105 3.75 -11.74 16.90
CA SER A 105 4.59 -11.49 18.08
C SER A 105 4.38 -10.10 18.68
N LEU A 106 3.98 -9.13 17.85
CA LEU A 106 3.62 -7.78 18.25
C LEU A 106 2.16 -7.63 18.68
N ASN A 107 1.39 -8.73 18.73
CA ASN A 107 -0.05 -8.73 18.98
C ASN A 107 -0.80 -7.75 18.04
N TYR A 108 -0.38 -7.69 16.78
CA TYR A 108 -0.94 -6.80 15.76
C TYR A 108 -0.88 -5.30 16.14
N GLN A 109 0.01 -4.91 17.05
CA GLN A 109 0.23 -3.51 17.41
C GLN A 109 1.43 -2.95 16.65
N MET A 110 1.22 -1.82 15.96
CA MET A 110 2.30 -1.13 15.27
C MET A 110 3.35 -0.66 16.28
N PRO A 111 4.63 -1.05 16.16
CA PRO A 111 5.64 -0.70 17.14
C PRO A 111 6.12 0.73 16.92
N GLY A 112 6.67 1.35 17.98
CA GLY A 112 7.49 2.55 17.81
C GLY A 112 8.85 2.18 17.22
N ILE A 113 9.41 3.04 16.37
CA ILE A 113 10.67 2.79 15.68
C ILE A 113 11.79 3.60 16.35
N THR A 114 12.84 2.92 16.82
CA THR A 114 14.06 3.59 17.29
C THR A 114 14.93 3.98 16.09
N VAL A 115 15.07 5.28 15.83
CA VAL A 115 15.69 5.79 14.59
C VAL A 115 17.16 5.35 14.45
N ALA A 116 17.91 5.29 15.55
CA ALA A 116 19.30 4.85 15.52
C ALA A 116 19.48 3.40 15.01
N GLN A 117 18.48 2.53 15.24
CA GLN A 117 18.48 1.14 14.77
C GLN A 117 17.92 1.04 13.35
N PHE A 118 16.92 1.87 13.03
CA PHE A 118 16.22 1.84 11.76
C PHE A 118 16.99 2.49 10.60
N ALA A 119 17.61 3.66 10.83
CA ALA A 119 18.22 4.46 9.78
C ALA A 119 19.25 3.69 8.91
N PRO A 120 20.15 2.87 9.48
CA PRO A 120 21.08 2.08 8.66
C PRO A 120 20.37 1.09 7.74
N HIS A 121 19.29 0.45 8.21
CA HIS A 121 18.52 -0.49 7.42
C HIS A 121 17.67 0.20 6.35
N TYR A 122 17.15 1.39 6.65
CA TYR A 122 16.50 2.26 5.67
C TYR A 122 17.47 2.64 4.54
N ASP A 123 18.66 3.15 4.89
CA ASP A 123 19.66 3.62 3.92
C ASP A 123 20.11 2.50 2.96
N GLU A 124 20.18 1.27 3.47
CA GLU A 124 20.51 0.09 2.67
C GLU A 124 19.35 -0.35 1.76
N THR A 125 18.10 -0.20 2.21
CA THR A 125 16.92 -0.76 1.52
C THR A 125 16.40 0.16 0.41
N MET A 126 16.34 1.48 0.65
CA MET A 126 15.67 2.42 -0.24
C MET A 126 16.24 2.45 -1.68
N PRO A 127 17.55 2.34 -1.92
CA PRO A 127 18.08 2.25 -3.28
C PRO A 127 17.56 1.03 -4.06
N LEU A 128 17.35 -0.10 -3.38
CA LEU A 128 16.88 -1.35 -4.02
C LEU A 128 15.43 -1.27 -4.49
N VAL A 129 14.61 -0.49 -3.79
CA VAL A 129 13.22 -0.26 -4.16
C VAL A 129 13.04 0.97 -5.07
N GLY A 130 14.14 1.55 -5.55
CA GLY A 130 14.12 2.64 -6.54
C GLY A 130 14.04 4.05 -5.95
N TRP A 131 14.24 4.19 -4.64
CA TRP A 131 14.18 5.44 -3.89
C TRP A 131 15.55 5.92 -3.42
N ALA A 132 16.57 5.79 -4.27
CA ALA A 132 17.94 6.20 -3.96
C ALA A 132 18.09 7.71 -3.65
N SER A 133 17.15 8.56 -4.08
CA SER A 133 17.15 9.99 -3.74
C SER A 133 16.64 10.27 -2.32
N ALA A 134 15.99 9.29 -1.66
CA ALA A 134 15.42 9.42 -0.33
C ALA A 134 16.42 9.07 0.79
N VAL A 135 17.68 8.76 0.44
CA VAL A 135 18.76 8.46 1.39
C VAL A 135 19.79 9.62 1.46
N PRO A 136 20.51 9.78 2.58
CA PRO A 136 20.32 9.06 3.84
C PRO A 136 19.06 9.50 4.57
N TRP A 137 18.63 8.73 5.57
CA TRP A 137 17.59 9.11 6.51
C TRP A 137 17.90 10.49 7.13
N ARG A 138 16.90 11.39 7.17
CA ARG A 138 17.09 12.80 7.58
C ARG A 138 16.32 13.24 8.81
N SER A 139 15.43 12.41 9.36
CA SER A 139 14.64 12.82 10.53
C SER A 139 15.54 13.00 11.75
N THR A 140 15.29 14.07 12.51
CA THR A 140 15.98 14.37 13.78
C THR A 140 15.30 13.72 14.99
N ALA A 141 14.15 13.06 14.79
CA ALA A 141 13.47 12.34 15.86
C ALA A 141 14.31 11.15 16.32
N THR A 142 14.31 10.88 17.63
CA THR A 142 14.95 9.69 18.20
C THR A 142 14.06 8.46 18.06
N THR A 143 12.75 8.66 18.12
CA THR A 143 11.74 7.60 18.04
C THR A 143 10.60 8.06 17.13
N LEU A 144 10.16 7.21 16.22
CA LEU A 144 8.91 7.40 15.48
C LEU A 144 7.81 6.66 16.22
N VAL A 145 6.71 7.35 16.52
CA VAL A 145 5.53 6.78 17.18
C VAL A 145 4.45 6.61 16.12
N PRO A 146 3.66 5.51 16.15
CA PRO A 146 2.58 5.34 15.20
C PRO A 146 1.59 6.51 15.31
N GLU A 147 1.38 7.20 14.20
CA GLU A 147 0.41 8.30 14.13
C GLU A 147 -0.97 7.73 13.77
N PRO A 148 -2.03 8.04 14.55
CA PRO A 148 -3.38 7.62 14.20
C PRO A 148 -3.80 8.27 12.87
N ARG A 149 -3.88 7.48 11.79
CA ARG A 149 -4.50 7.91 10.54
C ARG A 149 -5.86 7.24 10.37
N GLU A 150 -6.84 8.04 9.96
CA GLU A 150 -8.13 7.53 9.53
C GLU A 150 -7.99 6.90 8.14
N THR A 151 -7.80 5.59 8.09
CA THR A 151 -7.88 4.84 6.84
C THR A 151 -9.34 4.50 6.56
N THR A 152 -9.85 4.93 5.41
CA THR A 152 -11.21 4.54 4.96
C THR A 152 -11.26 3.03 4.80
N SER A 153 -12.21 2.37 5.47
CA SER A 153 -12.41 0.93 5.29
C SER A 153 -12.92 0.60 3.89
N LYS A 154 -12.65 -0.61 3.39
CA LYS A 154 -13.18 -1.09 2.11
C LYS A 154 -14.70 -1.01 2.05
N ALA A 155 -15.39 -1.37 3.12
CA ALA A 155 -16.85 -1.27 3.18
C ALA A 155 -17.35 0.18 3.00
N GLN A 156 -16.69 1.15 3.63
CA GLN A 156 -17.02 2.58 3.44
C GLN A 156 -16.71 3.04 2.01
N PHE A 157 -15.57 2.63 1.45
CA PHE A 157 -15.19 2.95 0.08
C PHE A 157 -16.19 2.38 -0.93
N ASP A 158 -16.53 1.09 -0.81
CA ASP A 158 -17.50 0.41 -1.69
C ASP A 158 -18.88 1.08 -1.61
N ALA A 159 -19.33 1.42 -0.40
CA ALA A 159 -20.58 2.16 -0.21
C ALA A 159 -20.56 3.54 -0.87
N ALA A 160 -19.45 4.27 -0.76
CA ALA A 160 -19.28 5.58 -1.40
C ALA A 160 -19.25 5.48 -2.94
N MET A 161 -18.58 4.46 -3.48
CA MET A 161 -18.56 4.20 -4.92
C MET A 161 -19.96 3.85 -5.47
N LEU A 162 -20.70 2.98 -4.77
CA LEU A 162 -22.08 2.64 -5.13
C LEU A 162 -23.02 3.86 -5.05
N ALA A 163 -22.82 4.76 -4.08
CA ALA A 163 -23.58 5.99 -3.98
C ALA A 163 -23.24 6.96 -5.13
N ARG A 164 -21.96 7.08 -5.49
CA ARG A 164 -21.50 7.89 -6.62
C ARG A 164 -22.09 7.41 -7.94
N ASP A 165 -22.13 6.10 -8.18
CA ASP A 165 -22.68 5.54 -9.41
C ASP A 165 -24.20 5.75 -9.49
N ARG A 166 -24.92 5.60 -8.38
CA ARG A 166 -26.36 5.95 -8.29
C ARG A 166 -26.63 7.43 -8.57
N ASN A 167 -25.77 8.31 -8.07
CA ASN A 167 -25.91 9.75 -8.21
C ASN A 167 -25.30 10.30 -9.51
N ARG A 168 -24.70 9.44 -10.34
CA ARG A 168 -24.15 9.85 -11.63
C ARG A 168 -25.33 10.27 -12.51
N PRO A 169 -25.44 11.55 -12.90
CA PRO A 169 -26.52 11.96 -13.78
C PRO A 169 -26.41 11.15 -15.07
N ASN A 170 -27.55 10.70 -15.60
CA ASN A 170 -27.65 10.07 -16.93
C ASN A 170 -27.18 11.08 -17.98
N GLY A 171 -25.87 11.18 -18.17
CA GLY A 171 -25.23 12.15 -19.03
C GLY A 171 -25.48 11.77 -20.49
N SER A 172 -26.02 12.70 -21.27
CA SER A 172 -26.19 12.60 -22.72
C SER A 172 -24.85 12.58 -23.48
N TRP A 173 -24.01 11.58 -23.23
CA TRP A 173 -22.72 11.39 -23.91
C TRP A 173 -22.85 11.03 -25.41
N GLY A 174 -24.08 10.91 -25.92
CA GLY A 174 -24.38 10.76 -27.35
C GLY A 174 -24.58 12.06 -28.12
N ARG A 175 -24.52 13.25 -27.51
CA ARG A 175 -24.63 14.51 -28.27
C ARG A 175 -23.27 14.93 -28.83
N PRO A 176 -23.12 15.06 -30.16
CA PRO A 176 -21.88 15.55 -30.76
C PRO A 176 -21.51 16.91 -30.16
N ARG A 177 -20.24 17.05 -29.74
CA ARG A 177 -19.72 18.35 -29.32
C ARG A 177 -19.89 19.33 -30.48
N LYS A 178 -20.57 20.46 -30.25
CA LYS A 178 -20.75 21.49 -31.29
C LYS A 178 -19.38 21.89 -31.84
N PRO A 179 -19.20 21.92 -33.17
CA PRO A 179 -17.94 22.34 -33.76
C PRO A 179 -17.64 23.78 -33.35
N ARG A 180 -16.39 24.02 -32.98
CA ARG A 180 -15.88 25.33 -32.57
C ARG A 180 -15.84 26.20 -33.83
N LYS A 181 -16.58 27.33 -33.83
CA LYS A 181 -16.52 28.30 -34.93
C LYS A 181 -15.12 28.92 -34.97
N THR A 182 -14.44 28.77 -36.11
CA THR A 182 -13.29 29.58 -36.53
C THR A 182 -13.74 30.99 -36.89
#